data_AF-A0A967GLX8-F1
#
_entry.id   AF-A0A967GLX8-F1
#
_cell.length_a   1.000
_cell.length_b   1.000
_cell.length_c   1.000
_cell.angle_alpha   90.00
_cell.angle_beta   90.00
_cell.angle_gamma   90.00
#
_symmetry.space_group_name_H-M   'P 1'
#
loop_
_entity.id
_entity.type
_entity.pdbx_description
1 polymer ?
#
loop_
_entity_poly.entity_id
_entity_poly.type
_entity_poly.pdbx_seq_one_letter_code
_entity_poly.pdbx_strand_id
1 'polypeptide(L)'
;MRRARLLAPWRDNPEGPPAVYHCVSRVVDRRRVFGTVEKEHFVRLMRRYERFCGVRVLTYTVMSNHFHLEVEVPPRPLEGLTRQQLLERLLLIKRKGEVAQIERHLDERREAGDEAGVAAIMERYLYRMWDLSEFMKSLLQCFTKWFNQRHQRTGTLWEGRFKSSLVQGGYAARVVGAYIDLNPVRAGLENGPERYRWSGYAEAVAGGTRAREGITRLVERYERLGGRQSTQRSWREISAAYRKLLYHDGEEQVRENPATGKLEVVRRGFASAEVDAVLEDGGHLPLGAVLRCRLRALVEGAVIGSQAFVEELSRAERERWGGKRQKQARPVNGSGSKLFTLRALR
;
A
#
# COMPACT_ATOMS: atom_id res chain seq x y z
N MET A 1 -18.74 28.02 -2.15
CA MET A 1 -18.91 27.40 -0.82
C MET A 1 -18.13 26.08 -0.76
N ARG A 2 -17.20 25.90 0.19
CA ARG A 2 -16.49 24.62 0.35
C ARG A 2 -17.46 23.57 0.91
N ARG A 3 -17.83 22.54 0.14
CA ARG A 3 -18.59 21.41 0.67
C ARG A 3 -17.76 20.67 1.73
N ALA A 4 -18.37 20.38 2.87
CA ALA A 4 -17.78 19.51 3.88
C ALA A 4 -17.51 18.13 3.26
N ARG A 5 -16.43 17.46 3.69
CA ARG A 5 -16.16 16.09 3.24
C ARG A 5 -17.20 15.16 3.86
N LEU A 6 -17.70 14.22 3.06
CA LEU A 6 -18.56 13.17 3.57
C LEU A 6 -17.74 12.22 4.43
N LEU A 7 -18.10 12.17 5.70
CA LEU A 7 -17.51 11.30 6.70
C LEU A 7 -18.48 10.15 6.92
N ALA A 8 -17.96 8.93 7.13
CA ALA A 8 -18.81 7.80 7.47
C ALA A 8 -19.63 8.13 8.73
N PRO A 9 -20.97 7.99 8.70
CA PRO A 9 -21.82 8.28 9.85
C PRO A 9 -21.45 7.47 11.11
N TRP A 10 -20.87 6.29 10.91
CA TRP A 10 -20.45 5.36 11.98
C TRP A 10 -18.98 5.49 12.38
N ARG A 11 -18.25 6.51 11.93
CA ARG A 11 -16.80 6.64 12.21
C ARG A 11 -16.45 6.69 13.70
N ASP A 12 -17.39 7.21 14.50
CA ASP A 12 -17.23 7.40 15.95
C ASP A 12 -17.83 6.21 16.73
N ASN A 13 -18.36 5.19 16.05
CA ASN A 13 -18.83 3.94 16.65
C ASN A 13 -17.68 2.92 16.73
N PRO A 14 -17.18 2.59 17.94
CA PRO A 14 -16.10 1.62 18.14
C PRO A 14 -16.44 0.20 17.67
N GLU A 15 -17.72 -0.16 17.66
CA GLU A 15 -18.23 -1.45 17.20
C GLU A 15 -18.64 -1.43 15.72
N GLY A 16 -18.59 -0.24 15.09
CA GLY A 16 -18.93 -0.04 13.70
C GLY A 16 -17.93 -0.69 12.73
N PRO A 17 -18.33 -0.93 11.47
CA PRO A 17 -17.40 -1.39 10.46
C PRO A 17 -16.35 -0.30 10.17
N PRO A 18 -15.15 -0.66 9.70
CA PRO A 18 -14.19 0.36 9.29
C PRO A 18 -14.71 1.11 8.06
N ALA A 19 -14.36 2.39 7.97
CA ALA A 19 -14.75 3.24 6.85
C ALA A 19 -13.70 3.17 5.73
N VAL A 20 -14.12 2.95 4.48
CA VAL A 20 -13.21 2.86 3.33
C VAL A 20 -13.38 4.09 2.45
N TYR A 21 -12.27 4.68 1.99
CA TYR A 21 -12.28 5.89 1.19
C TYR A 21 -11.34 5.78 -0.02
N HIS A 22 -11.84 6.18 -1.18
CA HIS A 22 -10.99 6.49 -2.32
C HIS A 22 -10.51 7.93 -2.21
N CYS A 23 -9.20 8.14 -2.14
CA CYS A 23 -8.56 9.44 -1.98
C CYS A 23 -7.71 9.81 -3.19
N VAL A 24 -7.84 11.04 -3.66
CA VAL A 24 -7.08 11.57 -4.81
C VAL A 24 -6.54 12.95 -4.48
N SER A 25 -5.29 13.20 -4.82
CA SER A 25 -4.75 14.56 -4.88
C SER A 25 -3.88 14.75 -6.11
N ARG A 26 -3.87 15.99 -6.62
CA ARG A 26 -3.24 16.38 -7.88
C ARG A 26 -2.33 17.58 -7.66
N VAL A 27 -1.23 17.58 -8.38
CA VAL A 27 -0.22 18.63 -8.35
C VAL A 27 -0.72 19.85 -9.10
N VAL A 28 -0.39 21.04 -8.60
CA VAL A 28 -0.75 22.33 -9.21
C VAL A 28 -0.35 22.39 -10.69
N ASP A 29 -1.20 23.04 -11.49
CA ASP A 29 -1.09 23.15 -12.96
C ASP A 29 -0.95 21.80 -13.68
N ARG A 30 -1.37 20.72 -13.01
CA ARG A 30 -1.23 19.34 -13.49
C ARG A 30 0.20 18.97 -13.87
N ARG A 31 1.20 19.65 -13.30
CA ARG A 31 2.62 19.43 -13.60
C ARG A 31 3.04 17.99 -13.29
N ARG A 32 3.82 17.40 -14.20
CA ARG A 32 4.36 16.04 -14.05
C ARG A 32 5.63 16.04 -13.21
N VAL A 33 5.48 16.21 -11.90
CA VAL A 33 6.60 16.32 -10.94
C VAL A 33 7.00 14.99 -10.31
N PHE A 34 6.19 13.95 -10.45
CA PHE A 34 6.51 12.63 -9.92
C PHE A 34 7.43 11.86 -10.86
N GLY A 35 8.73 12.03 -10.66
CA GLY A 35 9.76 11.13 -11.18
C GLY A 35 9.92 9.89 -10.29
N THR A 36 10.86 9.02 -10.65
CA THR A 36 11.18 7.80 -9.89
C THR A 36 11.47 8.10 -8.42
N VAL A 37 12.35 9.07 -8.14
CA VAL A 37 12.78 9.41 -6.78
C VAL A 37 11.59 9.94 -5.94
N GLU A 38 10.77 10.80 -6.55
CA GLU A 38 9.60 11.40 -5.91
C GLU A 38 8.54 10.34 -5.60
N LYS A 39 8.29 9.39 -6.51
CA LYS A 39 7.36 8.29 -6.26
C LYS A 39 7.85 7.37 -5.14
N GLU A 40 9.13 7.00 -5.14
CA GLU A 40 9.72 6.21 -4.05
C GLU A 40 9.61 6.90 -2.69
N HIS A 41 9.89 8.20 -2.65
CA HIS A 41 9.80 8.98 -1.42
C HIS A 41 8.34 9.08 -0.94
N PHE A 42 7.40 9.31 -1.86
CA PHE A 42 5.98 9.38 -1.56
C PHE A 42 5.45 8.07 -0.96
N VAL A 43 5.74 6.93 -1.59
CA VAL A 43 5.33 5.61 -1.08
C VAL A 43 5.91 5.35 0.31
N ARG A 44 7.18 5.72 0.54
CA ARG A 44 7.82 5.60 1.85
C ARG A 44 7.11 6.46 2.92
N LEU A 45 6.78 7.71 2.60
CA LEU A 45 6.04 8.57 3.52
C LEU A 45 4.62 8.05 3.76
N MET A 46 3.94 7.57 2.72
CA MET A 46 2.61 7.00 2.81
C MET A 46 2.59 5.80 3.77
N ARG A 47 3.48 4.82 3.58
CA ARG A 47 3.59 3.65 4.48
C ARG A 47 4.01 4.04 5.90
N ARG A 48 4.82 5.07 6.06
CA ARG A 48 5.19 5.62 7.37
C ARG A 48 3.98 6.22 8.10
N TYR A 49 3.21 7.07 7.43
CA TYR A 49 2.05 7.73 8.03
C TYR A 49 0.85 6.80 8.16
N GLU A 50 0.71 5.80 7.30
CA GLU A 50 -0.24 4.71 7.45
C GLU A 50 -0.06 4.05 8.83
N ARG A 51 1.17 3.67 9.16
CA ARG A 51 1.53 3.07 10.44
C ARG A 51 1.34 4.02 11.62
N PHE A 52 1.79 5.26 11.47
CA PHE A 52 1.68 6.25 12.53
C PHE A 52 0.21 6.51 12.87
N CYS A 53 -0.60 6.87 11.87
CA CYS A 53 -2.02 7.19 12.07
C CYS A 53 -2.88 5.94 12.38
N GLY A 54 -2.40 4.72 12.15
CA GLY A 54 -3.20 3.51 12.38
C GLY A 54 -4.34 3.32 11.36
N VAL A 55 -4.21 3.95 10.18
CA VAL A 55 -5.05 3.66 9.02
C VAL A 55 -4.43 2.52 8.21
N ARG A 56 -5.15 2.00 7.21
CA ARG A 56 -4.66 0.94 6.33
C ARG A 56 -4.82 1.37 4.88
N VAL A 57 -3.74 1.42 4.12
CA VAL A 57 -3.77 1.68 2.68
C VAL A 57 -3.96 0.33 2.00
N LEU A 58 -5.18 0.06 1.53
CA LEU A 58 -5.58 -1.20 0.92
C LEU A 58 -4.90 -1.40 -0.42
N THR A 59 -4.90 -0.36 -1.26
CA THR A 59 -4.09 -0.26 -2.47
C THR A 59 -3.85 1.21 -2.83
N TYR A 60 -2.99 1.46 -3.81
CA TYR A 60 -2.65 2.81 -4.28
C TYR A 60 -2.07 2.78 -5.69
N THR A 61 -2.01 3.94 -6.33
CA THR A 61 -1.19 4.18 -7.53
C THR A 61 -0.65 5.61 -7.50
N VAL A 62 0.65 5.80 -7.72
CA VAL A 62 1.27 7.13 -7.88
C VAL A 62 1.57 7.40 -9.36
N MET A 63 0.84 8.32 -9.96
CA MET A 63 1.00 8.75 -11.36
C MET A 63 2.02 9.89 -11.48
N SER A 64 2.20 10.46 -12.67
CA SER A 64 3.19 11.52 -12.90
C SER A 64 2.81 12.88 -12.31
N ASN A 65 1.53 13.16 -12.09
CA ASN A 65 1.02 14.43 -11.57
C ASN A 65 -0.09 14.30 -10.50
N HIS A 66 -0.47 13.09 -10.13
CA HIS A 66 -1.49 12.81 -9.12
C HIS A 66 -1.29 11.41 -8.54
N PHE A 67 -2.01 11.08 -7.49
CA PHE A 67 -2.04 9.73 -6.95
C PHE A 67 -3.46 9.35 -6.54
N HIS A 68 -3.69 8.04 -6.42
CA HIS A 68 -4.92 7.44 -5.92
C HIS A 68 -4.56 6.54 -4.74
N LEU A 69 -5.28 6.66 -3.63
CA LEU A 69 -5.17 5.75 -2.48
C LEU A 69 -6.55 5.18 -2.18
N GLU A 70 -6.64 3.91 -1.83
CA GLU A 70 -7.80 3.36 -1.14
C GLU A 70 -7.42 3.12 0.33
N VAL A 71 -8.11 3.82 1.23
CA VAL A 71 -7.75 3.88 2.65
C VAL A 71 -8.90 3.35 3.48
N GLU A 72 -8.64 2.29 4.24
CA GLU A 72 -9.51 1.81 5.32
C GLU A 72 -9.11 2.51 6.62
N VAL A 73 -10.07 3.15 7.28
CA VAL A 73 -9.97 3.73 8.61
C VAL A 73 -10.66 2.79 9.59
N PRO A 74 -9.89 2.06 10.43
CA PRO A 74 -10.46 1.22 11.48
C PRO A 74 -11.26 2.06 12.49
N PRO A 75 -12.30 1.48 13.14
CA PRO A 75 -12.93 2.13 14.27
C PRO A 75 -11.89 2.41 15.35
N ARG A 76 -12.05 3.52 16.07
CA ARG A 76 -11.18 3.87 17.19
C ARG A 76 -11.38 2.85 18.31
N PRO A 77 -10.32 2.18 18.81
CA PRO A 77 -10.44 1.30 19.96
C PRO A 77 -10.95 2.05 21.19
N LEU A 78 -11.84 1.41 21.97
CA LEU A 78 -12.37 1.99 23.22
C LEU A 78 -11.26 2.39 24.19
N GLU A 79 -10.27 1.51 24.37
CA GLU A 79 -9.11 1.73 25.25
C GLU A 79 -8.08 2.71 24.66
N GLY A 80 -8.25 3.12 23.40
CA GLY A 80 -7.29 3.97 22.69
C GLY A 80 -5.93 3.30 22.46
N LEU A 81 -4.86 4.09 22.50
CA LEU A 81 -3.49 3.57 22.49
C LEU A 81 -2.90 3.65 23.89
N THR A 82 -2.16 2.61 24.27
CA THR A 82 -1.31 2.69 25.45
C THR A 82 -0.17 3.70 25.21
N ARG A 83 0.41 4.22 26.29
CA ARG A 83 1.61 5.06 26.24
C ARG A 83 2.73 4.40 25.42
N GLN A 84 3.00 3.12 25.67
CA GLN A 84 4.03 2.37 24.96
C GLN A 84 3.73 2.31 23.44
N GLN A 85 2.50 1.98 23.07
CA GLN A 85 2.09 1.95 21.67
C GLN A 85 2.21 3.32 20.99
N LEU A 86 1.92 4.41 21.71
CA LEU A 86 2.12 5.77 21.19
C LEU A 86 3.61 6.04 20.94
N LEU A 87 4.48 5.76 21.91
CA LEU A 87 5.92 5.99 21.79
C LEU A 87 6.52 5.18 20.62
N GLU A 88 6.12 3.91 20.47
CA GLU A 88 6.51 3.06 19.34
C GLU A 88 6.09 3.66 17.99
N ARG A 89 4.88 4.24 17.92
CA ARG A 89 4.42 4.95 16.72
C ARG A 89 5.17 6.25 16.49
N LEU A 90 5.52 7.00 17.54
CA LEU A 90 6.24 8.27 17.40
C LEU A 90 7.64 8.07 16.79
N LEU A 91 8.30 6.93 17.05
CA LEU A 91 9.58 6.58 16.42
C LEU A 91 9.51 6.48 14.88
N LEU A 92 8.31 6.40 14.29
CA LEU A 92 8.13 6.42 12.84
C LEU A 92 8.32 7.81 12.24
N ILE A 93 8.04 8.87 13.02
CA ILE A 93 7.99 10.26 12.54
C ILE A 93 8.95 11.20 13.28
N LYS A 94 9.53 10.76 14.40
CA LYS A 94 10.46 11.52 15.24
C LYS A 94 11.78 10.79 15.44
N ARG A 95 12.83 11.54 15.77
CA ARG A 95 14.12 10.97 16.15
C ARG A 95 14.04 10.31 17.53
N LYS A 96 14.88 9.31 17.79
CA LYS A 96 14.92 8.60 19.08
C LYS A 96 15.07 9.54 20.28
N GLY A 97 15.95 10.54 20.19
CA GLY A 97 16.14 11.53 21.26
C GLY A 97 14.90 12.38 21.54
N GLU A 98 14.14 12.75 20.52
CA GLU A 98 12.87 13.46 20.71
C GLU A 98 11.82 12.58 21.38
N VAL A 99 11.75 11.29 21.03
CA VAL A 99 10.82 10.34 21.67
C VAL A 99 11.21 10.10 23.12
N ALA A 100 12.51 9.91 23.41
CA ALA A 100 13.00 9.77 24.77
C ALA A 100 12.73 11.02 25.63
N GLN A 101 12.80 12.21 25.03
CA GLN A 101 12.40 13.43 25.73
C GLN A 101 10.90 13.42 26.06
N ILE A 102 10.03 13.07 25.11
CA ILE A 102 8.58 12.96 25.36
C ILE A 102 8.30 11.91 26.44
N GLU A 103 9.00 10.78 26.41
CA GLU A 103 8.88 9.71 27.39
C GLU A 103 9.20 10.22 28.80
N ARG A 104 10.34 10.92 28.99
CA ARG A 104 10.67 11.55 30.28
C ARG A 104 9.62 12.53 30.77
N HIS A 105 9.07 13.37 29.88
CA HIS A 105 8.01 14.31 30.28
C HIS A 105 6.74 13.59 30.74
N LEU A 106 6.44 12.42 30.16
CA LEU A 106 5.32 11.58 30.61
C LEU A 106 5.62 10.93 31.96
N ASP A 107 6.86 10.49 32.21
CA ASP A 107 7.28 9.93 33.50
C ASP A 107 7.20 10.98 34.61
N GLU A 108 7.82 12.14 34.41
CA GLU A 108 7.84 13.25 35.39
C GLU A 108 6.42 13.65 35.81
N ARG A 109 5.48 13.74 34.86
CA ARG A 109 4.08 14.09 35.14
C ARG A 109 3.36 13.00 35.91
N ARG A 110 3.63 11.74 35.57
CA ARG A 110 3.04 10.59 36.26
C ARG A 110 3.56 10.46 37.69
N GLU A 111 4.86 10.64 37.90
CA GLU A 111 5.49 10.66 39.22
C GLU A 111 4.92 11.78 40.10
N ALA A 112 4.58 12.93 39.50
CA ALA A 112 3.91 14.03 40.16
C ALA A 112 2.40 13.81 40.39
N GLY A 113 1.81 12.69 39.94
CA GLY A 113 0.36 12.44 39.99
C GLY A 113 -0.49 13.33 39.06
N ASP A 114 0.14 14.01 38.10
CA ASP A 114 -0.52 14.92 37.15
C ASP A 114 -1.09 14.16 35.93
N GLU A 115 -2.17 13.41 36.17
CA GLU A 115 -2.88 12.65 35.14
C GLU A 115 -3.43 13.55 34.01
N ALA A 116 -3.84 14.78 34.34
CA ALA A 116 -4.29 15.76 33.35
C ALA A 116 -3.15 16.18 32.41
N GLY A 117 -1.95 16.40 32.94
CA GLY A 117 -0.74 16.68 32.18
C GLY A 117 -0.33 15.52 31.28
N VAL A 118 -0.42 14.27 31.76
CA VAL A 118 -0.19 13.06 30.96
C VAL A 118 -1.17 13.01 29.79
N ALA A 119 -2.47 13.16 30.06
CA ALA A 119 -3.52 13.16 29.04
C ALA A 119 -3.28 14.27 27.99
N ALA A 120 -2.93 15.48 28.43
CA ALA A 120 -2.65 16.60 27.54
C ALA A 120 -1.44 16.35 26.64
N ILE A 121 -0.37 15.70 27.13
CA ILE A 121 0.78 15.33 26.29
C ILE A 121 0.38 14.27 25.27
N MET A 122 -0.36 13.24 25.69
CA MET A 122 -0.84 12.18 24.82
C MET A 122 -1.72 12.74 23.68
N GLU A 123 -2.64 13.64 24.00
CA GLU A 123 -3.61 14.22 23.07
C GLU A 123 -2.96 15.02 21.92
N ARG A 124 -1.81 15.67 22.18
CA ARG A 124 -0.99 16.33 21.13
C ARG A 124 -0.61 15.41 19.98
N TYR A 125 -0.67 14.09 20.19
CA TYR A 125 -0.33 13.10 19.18
C TYR A 125 -1.52 12.23 18.79
N LEU A 126 -2.38 11.88 19.74
CA LEU A 126 -3.50 10.95 19.52
C LEU A 126 -4.57 11.48 18.57
N TYR A 127 -4.74 12.80 18.42
CA TYR A 127 -5.74 13.38 17.50
C TYR A 127 -5.55 12.97 16.04
N ARG A 128 -4.34 12.50 15.66
CA ARG A 128 -4.02 12.04 14.30
C ARG A 128 -4.30 10.56 14.08
N MET A 129 -4.68 9.82 15.12
CA MET A 129 -4.92 8.39 15.05
C MET A 129 -6.32 8.12 14.53
N TRP A 130 -6.46 7.14 13.64
CA TRP A 130 -7.73 6.74 13.03
C TRP A 130 -8.49 7.90 12.35
N ASP A 131 -7.76 8.90 11.86
CA ASP A 131 -8.35 10.04 11.14
C ASP A 131 -7.76 10.16 9.73
N LEU A 132 -8.64 10.06 8.73
CA LEU A 132 -8.25 10.16 7.32
C LEU A 132 -7.67 11.53 6.97
N SER A 133 -8.23 12.60 7.52
CA SER A 133 -7.79 13.97 7.25
C SER A 133 -6.39 14.20 7.76
N GLU A 134 -6.09 13.75 8.98
CA GLU A 134 -4.79 13.90 9.60
C GLU A 134 -3.73 13.00 8.96
N PHE A 135 -4.10 11.78 8.54
CA PHE A 135 -3.24 10.95 7.70
C PHE A 135 -2.85 11.67 6.40
N MET A 136 -3.85 12.11 5.64
CA MET A 136 -3.63 12.74 4.34
C MET A 136 -2.90 14.09 4.47
N LYS A 137 -3.26 14.90 5.47
CA LYS A 137 -2.58 16.17 5.76
C LYS A 137 -1.12 15.95 6.10
N SER A 138 -0.82 14.99 6.98
CA SER A 138 0.56 14.67 7.36
C SER A 138 1.37 14.19 6.17
N LEU A 139 0.83 13.27 5.37
CA LEU A 139 1.48 12.78 4.15
C LEU A 139 1.79 13.92 3.16
N LEU A 140 0.78 14.72 2.81
CA LEU A 140 0.90 15.76 1.78
C LEU A 140 1.78 16.92 2.22
N GLN A 141 1.73 17.33 3.49
CA GLN A 141 2.59 18.39 4.01
C GLN A 141 4.04 17.95 4.08
N CYS A 142 4.33 16.74 4.60
CA CYS A 142 5.69 16.23 4.66
C CYS A 142 6.29 16.01 3.27
N PHE A 143 5.51 15.49 2.32
CA PHE A 143 5.96 15.37 0.94
C PHE A 143 6.24 16.74 0.31
N THR A 144 5.37 17.74 0.53
CA THR A 144 5.58 19.11 0.03
C THR A 144 6.86 19.71 0.58
N LYS A 145 7.10 19.61 1.89
CA LYS A 145 8.31 20.14 2.54
C LYS A 145 9.57 19.50 1.95
N TRP A 146 9.59 18.17 1.83
CA TRP A 146 10.71 17.44 1.24
C TRP A 146 10.92 17.80 -0.24
N PHE A 147 9.85 17.84 -1.03
CA PHE A 147 9.91 18.17 -2.46
C PHE A 147 10.45 19.59 -2.66
N ASN A 148 9.92 20.55 -1.90
CA ASN A 148 10.34 21.94 -1.94
C ASN A 148 11.82 22.10 -1.59
N GLN A 149 12.27 21.45 -0.51
CA GLN A 149 13.68 21.46 -0.14
C GLN A 149 14.57 20.85 -1.22
N ARG A 150 14.18 19.69 -1.78
CA ARG A 150 14.95 18.97 -2.81
C ARG A 150 15.08 19.78 -4.11
N HIS A 151 14.01 20.47 -4.50
CA HIS A 151 13.92 21.20 -5.77
C HIS A 151 14.12 22.71 -5.61
N GLN A 152 14.61 23.16 -4.45
CA GLN A 152 14.84 24.58 -4.13
C GLN A 152 13.62 25.46 -4.42
N ARG A 153 12.43 24.93 -4.14
CA ARG A 153 11.13 25.55 -4.43
C ARG A 153 10.47 26.03 -3.15
N THR A 154 9.63 27.06 -3.25
CA THR A 154 8.73 27.49 -2.18
C THR A 154 7.26 27.39 -2.64
N GLY A 155 6.31 27.52 -1.71
CA GLY A 155 4.88 27.51 -2.03
C GLY A 155 4.20 26.14 -2.06
N THR A 156 2.95 26.12 -2.54
CA THR A 156 2.06 24.95 -2.54
C THR A 156 2.44 23.95 -3.63
N LEU A 157 2.31 22.65 -3.36
CA LEU A 157 2.54 21.60 -4.38
C LEU A 157 1.23 21.07 -4.97
N TRP A 158 0.16 21.09 -4.17
CA TRP A 158 -1.12 20.49 -4.50
C TRP A 158 -2.11 21.57 -4.95
N GLU A 159 -3.01 21.22 -5.87
CA GLU A 159 -4.12 22.11 -6.30
C GLU A 159 -5.00 22.54 -5.12
N GLY A 160 -5.05 21.74 -4.05
CA GLY A 160 -5.78 22.07 -2.82
C GLY A 160 -5.79 20.90 -1.84
N ARG A 161 -6.87 20.83 -1.05
CA ARG A 161 -7.13 19.65 -0.22
C ARG A 161 -7.37 18.43 -1.11
N PHE A 162 -6.99 17.24 -0.63
CA PHE A 162 -7.35 16.00 -1.30
C PHE A 162 -8.86 15.85 -1.44
N LYS A 163 -9.28 15.15 -2.49
CA LYS A 163 -10.65 14.70 -2.71
C LYS A 163 -10.81 13.31 -2.12
N SER A 164 -11.99 13.00 -1.58
CA SER A 164 -12.31 11.68 -1.07
C SER A 164 -13.76 11.29 -1.34
N SER A 165 -13.97 10.02 -1.67
CA SER A 165 -15.29 9.39 -1.78
C SER A 165 -15.38 8.26 -0.75
N LEU A 166 -16.48 8.20 0.01
CA LEU A 166 -16.77 7.05 0.87
C LEU A 166 -17.13 5.85 -0.01
N VAL A 167 -16.51 4.71 0.25
CA VAL A 167 -16.68 3.48 -0.51
C VAL A 167 -17.25 2.41 0.41
N GLN A 168 -18.32 1.74 -0.04
CA GLN A 168 -18.87 0.61 0.69
C GLN A 168 -17.83 -0.53 0.73
N GLY A 169 -17.65 -1.14 1.90
CA GLY A 169 -16.81 -2.33 2.02
C GLY A 169 -17.30 -3.50 1.16
N GLY A 170 -16.46 -4.52 0.96
CA GLY A 170 -16.81 -5.67 0.14
C GLY A 170 -16.63 -5.38 -1.34
N TYR A 171 -17.70 -5.54 -2.14
CA TYR A 171 -17.63 -5.44 -3.60
C TYR A 171 -17.16 -4.08 -4.10
N ALA A 172 -17.79 -2.98 -3.65
CA ALA A 172 -17.46 -1.65 -4.15
C ALA A 172 -15.99 -1.27 -3.86
N ALA A 173 -15.50 -1.57 -2.65
CA ALA A 173 -14.08 -1.39 -2.32
C ALA A 173 -13.17 -2.17 -3.26
N ARG A 174 -13.49 -3.44 -3.53
CA ARG A 174 -12.66 -4.25 -4.45
C ARG A 174 -12.62 -3.69 -5.87
N VAL A 175 -13.76 -3.25 -6.41
CA VAL A 175 -13.84 -2.64 -7.75
C VAL A 175 -13.05 -1.33 -7.80
N VAL A 176 -13.16 -0.50 -6.76
CA VAL A 176 -12.38 0.73 -6.64
C VAL A 176 -10.89 0.44 -6.57
N GLY A 177 -10.48 -0.55 -5.77
CA GLY A 177 -9.08 -0.98 -5.71
C GLY A 177 -8.56 -1.45 -7.06
N ALA A 178 -9.33 -2.28 -7.77
CA ALA A 178 -8.96 -2.75 -9.11
C ALA A 178 -8.82 -1.58 -10.10
N TYR A 179 -9.77 -0.63 -10.07
CA TYR A 179 -9.66 0.61 -10.84
C TYR A 179 -8.35 1.35 -10.53
N ILE A 180 -7.98 1.48 -9.26
CA ILE A 180 -6.74 2.15 -8.84
C ILE A 180 -5.51 1.46 -9.41
N ASP A 181 -5.40 0.14 -9.25
CA ASP A 181 -4.24 -0.64 -9.73
C ASP A 181 -4.17 -0.71 -11.26
N LEU A 182 -5.29 -0.50 -11.97
CA LEU A 182 -5.34 -0.44 -13.44
C LEU A 182 -4.96 0.93 -14.02
N ASN A 183 -4.86 2.00 -13.22
CA ASN A 183 -4.56 3.35 -13.73
C ASN A 183 -3.30 3.41 -14.62
N PRO A 184 -2.18 2.73 -14.29
CA PRO A 184 -0.98 2.75 -15.14
C PRO A 184 -1.21 2.11 -16.51
N VAL A 185 -1.96 1.01 -16.56
CA VAL A 185 -2.33 0.32 -17.81
C VAL A 185 -3.24 1.19 -18.65
N ARG A 186 -4.29 1.76 -18.04
CA ARG A 186 -5.22 2.68 -18.71
C ARG A 186 -4.50 3.93 -19.24
N ALA A 187 -3.44 4.38 -18.57
CA ALA A 187 -2.61 5.50 -19.01
C ALA A 187 -1.51 5.11 -20.02
N GLY A 188 -1.37 3.82 -20.36
CA GLY A 188 -0.36 3.34 -21.30
C GLY A 188 1.07 3.37 -20.77
N LEU A 189 1.25 3.40 -19.45
CA LEU A 189 2.57 3.43 -18.82
C LEU A 189 3.20 2.04 -18.75
N GLU A 190 2.38 1.00 -18.63
CA GLU A 190 2.78 -0.41 -18.53
C GLU A 190 1.74 -1.30 -19.19
N ASN A 191 2.16 -2.47 -19.66
CA ASN A 191 1.28 -3.47 -20.28
C ASN A 191 0.68 -4.45 -19.25
N GLY A 192 0.97 -4.29 -17.96
CA GLY A 192 0.48 -5.17 -16.90
C GLY A 192 0.48 -4.47 -15.55
N PRO A 193 -0.54 -4.71 -14.70
CA PRO A 193 -0.68 -4.00 -13.42
C PRO A 193 0.41 -4.39 -12.42
N GLU A 194 0.97 -5.60 -12.52
CA GLU A 194 2.08 -6.07 -11.68
C GLU A 194 3.42 -5.36 -11.98
N ARG A 195 3.53 -4.70 -13.14
CA ARG A 195 4.79 -4.11 -13.61
C ARG A 195 5.00 -2.68 -13.12
N TYR A 196 3.92 -1.98 -12.83
CA TYR A 196 4.01 -0.60 -12.38
C TYR A 196 4.38 -0.52 -10.90
N ARG A 197 5.68 -0.45 -10.61
CA ARG A 197 6.25 -0.50 -9.24
C ARG A 197 5.59 0.41 -8.20
N TRP A 198 4.98 1.52 -8.60
CA TRP A 198 4.32 2.47 -7.71
C TRP A 198 2.81 2.27 -7.63
N SER A 199 2.35 1.03 -7.74
CA SER A 199 1.00 0.57 -7.42
C SER A 199 0.98 -0.45 -6.28
N GLY A 200 -0.17 -0.59 -5.61
CA GLY A 200 -0.35 -1.52 -4.51
C GLY A 200 -0.28 -2.97 -4.95
N TYR A 201 -0.84 -3.30 -6.11
CA TYR A 201 -0.75 -4.66 -6.67
C TYR A 201 0.69 -5.06 -6.99
N ALA A 202 1.46 -4.18 -7.65
CA ALA A 202 2.86 -4.46 -7.93
C ALA A 202 3.69 -4.63 -6.65
N GLU A 203 3.48 -3.78 -5.63
CA GLU A 203 4.12 -3.93 -4.31
C GLU A 203 3.79 -5.29 -3.68
N ALA A 204 2.53 -5.73 -3.76
CA ALA A 204 2.08 -6.99 -3.16
C ALA A 204 2.68 -8.22 -3.87
N VAL A 205 2.74 -8.20 -5.21
CA VAL A 205 3.41 -9.23 -6.03
C VAL A 205 4.90 -9.27 -5.70
N ALA A 206 5.55 -8.10 -5.60
CA ALA A 206 6.95 -7.98 -5.21
C ALA A 206 7.22 -8.50 -3.79
N GLY A 207 6.22 -8.60 -2.92
CA GLY A 207 6.35 -9.21 -1.59
C GLY A 207 6.07 -8.28 -0.42
N GLY A 208 5.63 -7.06 -0.67
CA GLY A 208 5.30 -6.10 0.38
C GLY A 208 4.17 -6.59 1.28
N THR A 209 4.48 -6.88 2.54
CA THR A 209 3.55 -7.46 3.51
C THR A 209 2.28 -6.64 3.67
N ARG A 210 2.40 -5.31 3.77
CA ARG A 210 1.24 -4.41 3.93
C ARG A 210 0.38 -4.33 2.69
N ALA A 211 0.98 -4.32 1.51
CA ALA A 211 0.24 -4.37 0.26
C ALA A 211 -0.53 -5.69 0.13
N ARG A 212 0.08 -6.81 0.53
CA ARG A 212 -0.62 -8.11 0.59
C ARG A 212 -1.79 -8.09 1.55
N GLU A 213 -1.60 -7.59 2.77
CA GLU A 213 -2.68 -7.43 3.76
C GLU A 213 -3.82 -6.56 3.22
N GLY A 214 -3.50 -5.47 2.52
CA GLY A 214 -4.47 -4.57 1.89
C GLY A 214 -5.31 -5.28 0.82
N ILE A 215 -4.66 -5.98 -0.10
CA ILE A 215 -5.34 -6.72 -1.18
C ILE A 215 -6.13 -7.91 -0.63
N THR A 216 -5.59 -8.63 0.35
CA THR A 216 -6.32 -9.69 1.06
C THR A 216 -7.63 -9.15 1.63
N ARG A 217 -7.63 -7.98 2.25
CA ARG A 217 -8.86 -7.35 2.76
C ARG A 217 -9.86 -7.00 1.66
N LEU A 218 -9.39 -6.52 0.50
CA LEU A 218 -10.25 -6.24 -0.67
C LEU A 218 -10.89 -7.54 -1.22
N VAL A 219 -10.13 -8.63 -1.25
CA VAL A 219 -10.61 -9.92 -1.76
C VAL A 219 -11.52 -10.62 -0.75
N GLU A 220 -11.12 -10.80 0.49
CA GLU A 220 -11.87 -11.59 1.47
C GLU A 220 -13.18 -10.91 1.90
N ARG A 221 -13.23 -9.58 2.00
CA ARG A 221 -14.47 -8.87 2.42
C ARG A 221 -15.62 -9.01 1.42
N TYR A 222 -15.34 -9.23 0.14
CA TYR A 222 -16.37 -9.50 -0.85
C TYR A 222 -16.98 -10.90 -0.70
N GLU A 223 -16.19 -11.91 -0.35
CA GLU A 223 -16.69 -13.29 -0.30
C GLU A 223 -17.54 -13.58 0.95
N ARG A 224 -17.40 -12.78 2.01
CA ARG A 224 -18.30 -12.85 3.17
C ARG A 224 -19.76 -12.54 2.83
N LEU A 225 -20.03 -11.84 1.73
CA LEU A 225 -21.38 -11.61 1.23
C LEU A 225 -21.91 -12.80 0.40
N GLY A 226 -21.09 -13.82 0.13
CA GLY A 226 -21.41 -15.00 -0.69
C GLY A 226 -21.52 -16.33 0.08
N GLY A 227 -21.66 -16.30 1.41
CA GLY A 227 -22.08 -17.48 2.20
C GLY A 227 -21.06 -18.62 2.39
N ARG A 228 -19.80 -18.52 1.95
CA ARG A 228 -18.77 -19.53 2.24
C ARG A 228 -17.97 -19.21 3.50
N GLN A 229 -17.90 -20.18 4.42
CA GLN A 229 -17.06 -20.13 5.62
C GLN A 229 -15.59 -19.92 5.24
N SER A 230 -14.96 -19.02 5.98
CA SER A 230 -13.59 -18.52 5.80
C SER A 230 -12.55 -19.61 6.04
N THR A 231 -12.09 -20.30 4.99
CA THR A 231 -10.75 -20.91 5.01
C THR A 231 -9.72 -19.82 4.74
N GLN A 232 -8.72 -19.70 5.61
CA GLN A 232 -7.65 -18.70 5.48
C GLN A 232 -6.87 -18.96 4.19
N ARG A 233 -7.15 -18.17 3.14
CA ARG A 233 -6.55 -18.35 1.82
C ARG A 233 -5.08 -17.97 1.83
N SER A 234 -4.28 -18.75 1.11
CA SER A 234 -2.90 -18.39 0.83
C SER A 234 -2.82 -17.11 -0.01
N TRP A 235 -1.70 -16.38 0.11
CA TRP A 235 -1.43 -15.24 -0.77
C TRP A 235 -1.52 -15.62 -2.26
N ARG A 236 -1.18 -16.85 -2.63
CA ARG A 236 -1.24 -17.33 -4.02
C ARG A 236 -2.69 -17.32 -4.53
N GLU A 237 -3.64 -17.78 -3.73
CA GLU A 237 -5.07 -17.80 -4.09
C GLU A 237 -5.66 -16.38 -4.10
N ILE A 238 -5.33 -15.55 -3.11
CA ILE A 238 -5.75 -14.15 -3.05
C ILE A 238 -5.24 -13.37 -4.27
N SER A 239 -3.95 -13.49 -4.57
CA SER A 239 -3.32 -12.81 -5.70
C SER A 239 -3.91 -13.27 -7.03
N ALA A 240 -4.25 -14.56 -7.17
CA ALA A 240 -4.84 -15.09 -8.39
C ALA A 240 -6.28 -14.59 -8.58
N ALA A 241 -7.10 -14.61 -7.53
CA ALA A 241 -8.46 -14.06 -7.55
C ALA A 241 -8.46 -12.57 -7.90
N TYR A 242 -7.55 -11.79 -7.30
CA TYR A 242 -7.43 -10.37 -7.61
C TYR A 242 -6.91 -10.12 -9.03
N ARG A 243 -5.97 -10.95 -9.53
CA ARG A 243 -5.48 -10.84 -10.91
C ARG A 243 -6.60 -11.05 -11.93
N LYS A 244 -7.45 -12.07 -11.74
CA LYS A 244 -8.59 -12.30 -12.63
C LYS A 244 -9.51 -11.08 -12.71
N LEU A 245 -9.79 -10.46 -11.56
CA LEU A 245 -10.56 -9.21 -11.52
C LEU A 245 -9.87 -8.09 -12.30
N LEU A 246 -8.57 -7.87 -12.07
CA LEU A 246 -7.82 -6.83 -12.76
C LEU A 246 -7.85 -7.00 -14.28
N TYR A 247 -7.73 -8.24 -14.77
CA TYR A 247 -7.73 -8.51 -16.21
C TYR A 247 -9.12 -8.39 -16.81
N HIS A 248 -10.14 -8.96 -16.16
CA HIS A 248 -11.53 -8.81 -16.58
C HIS A 248 -11.96 -7.33 -16.61
N ASP A 249 -11.79 -6.59 -15.52
CA ASP A 249 -12.14 -5.16 -15.45
C ASP A 249 -11.18 -4.27 -16.26
N GLY A 250 -10.03 -4.83 -16.63
CA GLY A 250 -8.96 -4.23 -17.39
C GLY A 250 -9.10 -4.42 -18.90
N GLU A 251 -10.06 -5.21 -19.37
CA GLU A 251 -10.30 -5.45 -20.79
C GLU A 251 -10.45 -4.11 -21.53
N GLU A 252 -9.88 -4.07 -22.74
CA GLU A 252 -10.00 -2.91 -23.59
C GLU A 252 -11.40 -2.80 -24.18
N GLN A 253 -11.88 -1.58 -24.32
CA GLN A 253 -13.13 -1.33 -25.02
C GLN A 253 -12.79 -0.74 -26.37
N VAL A 254 -13.27 -1.40 -27.43
CA VAL A 254 -13.17 -0.94 -28.80
C VAL A 254 -14.54 -0.49 -29.29
N ARG A 255 -14.55 0.52 -30.15
CA ARG A 255 -15.74 1.00 -30.83
C ARG A 255 -15.42 1.11 -32.32
N GLU A 256 -16.33 0.64 -33.15
CA GLU A 256 -16.22 0.85 -34.59
C GLU A 256 -16.47 2.34 -34.91
N ASN A 257 -15.54 2.92 -35.66
CA ASN A 257 -15.67 4.27 -36.17
C ASN A 257 -16.65 4.25 -37.36
N PRO A 258 -17.82 4.91 -37.26
CA PRO A 258 -18.84 4.87 -38.31
C PRO A 258 -18.38 5.44 -39.66
N ALA A 259 -17.37 6.31 -39.66
CA ALA A 259 -16.87 6.96 -40.87
C ALA A 259 -15.80 6.12 -41.59
N THR A 260 -15.09 5.23 -40.90
CA THR A 260 -13.95 4.48 -41.47
C THR A 260 -14.11 2.97 -41.41
N GLY A 261 -15.11 2.46 -40.66
CA GLY A 261 -15.29 1.03 -40.39
C GLY A 261 -14.17 0.42 -39.53
N LYS A 262 -13.22 1.23 -39.03
CA LYS A 262 -12.10 0.75 -38.23
C LYS A 262 -12.49 0.67 -36.76
N LEU A 263 -12.04 -0.40 -36.10
CA LEU A 263 -12.14 -0.52 -34.65
C LEU A 263 -11.12 0.40 -33.98
N GLU A 264 -11.60 1.28 -33.12
CA GLU A 264 -10.78 2.21 -32.33
C GLU A 264 -10.90 1.91 -30.84
N VAL A 265 -9.77 1.87 -30.14
CA VAL A 265 -9.73 1.65 -28.69
C VAL A 265 -10.23 2.91 -27.97
N VAL A 266 -11.44 2.84 -27.41
CA VAL A 266 -12.03 3.91 -26.59
C VAL A 266 -11.60 3.84 -25.13
N ARG A 267 -11.20 2.65 -24.66
CA ARG A 267 -10.61 2.47 -23.31
C ARG A 267 -9.46 1.48 -23.38
N ARG A 268 -8.22 1.99 -23.34
CA ARG A 268 -6.99 1.18 -23.37
C ARG A 268 -6.98 0.13 -22.27
N GLY A 269 -6.67 -1.12 -22.57
CA GLY A 269 -6.74 -2.22 -21.62
C GLY A 269 -5.97 -3.44 -22.10
N PHE A 270 -6.44 -4.63 -21.71
CA PHE A 270 -5.96 -5.91 -22.24
C PHE A 270 -6.84 -6.36 -23.40
N ALA A 271 -6.25 -6.95 -24.44
CA ALA A 271 -7.00 -7.59 -25.50
C ALA A 271 -7.79 -8.81 -24.95
N SER A 272 -8.96 -9.12 -25.52
CA SER A 272 -9.82 -10.23 -25.04
C SER A 272 -9.07 -11.56 -24.92
N ALA A 273 -8.22 -11.89 -25.89
CA ALA A 273 -7.39 -13.11 -25.83
C ALA A 273 -6.42 -13.14 -24.64
N GLU A 274 -5.90 -11.99 -24.21
CA GLU A 274 -5.05 -11.90 -23.01
C GLU A 274 -5.89 -12.09 -21.73
N VAL A 275 -7.11 -11.54 -21.70
CA VAL A 275 -8.04 -11.73 -20.58
C VAL A 275 -8.42 -13.20 -20.45
N ASP A 276 -8.82 -13.84 -21.55
CA ASP A 276 -9.18 -15.27 -21.60
C ASP A 276 -8.05 -16.15 -21.09
N ALA A 277 -6.81 -15.94 -21.59
CA ALA A 277 -5.64 -16.69 -21.14
C ALA A 277 -5.39 -16.57 -19.62
N VAL A 278 -5.65 -15.39 -19.04
CA VAL A 278 -5.51 -15.19 -17.58
C VAL A 278 -6.63 -15.88 -16.80
N LEU A 279 -7.85 -15.89 -17.33
CA LEU A 279 -8.97 -16.59 -16.71
C LEU A 279 -8.78 -18.10 -16.77
N GLU A 280 -8.31 -18.63 -17.89
CA GLU A 280 -8.00 -20.05 -18.13
C GLU A 280 -6.88 -20.57 -17.21
N ASP A 281 -5.79 -19.82 -17.02
CA ASP A 281 -4.72 -20.16 -16.06
C ASP A 281 -5.12 -19.90 -14.58
N GLY A 282 -6.41 -19.62 -14.32
CA GLY A 282 -6.95 -19.39 -12.98
C GLY A 282 -6.47 -18.10 -12.32
N GLY A 283 -5.82 -17.21 -13.07
CA GLY A 283 -5.22 -15.96 -12.59
C GLY A 283 -3.85 -16.11 -11.97
N HIS A 284 -3.19 -17.26 -12.11
CA HIS A 284 -1.86 -17.43 -11.54
C HIS A 284 -0.84 -16.53 -12.24
N LEU A 285 0.13 -16.04 -11.46
CA LEU A 285 1.25 -15.25 -11.99
C LEU A 285 2.43 -16.22 -12.22
N PRO A 286 2.96 -16.31 -13.46
CA PRO A 286 4.14 -17.12 -13.71
C PRO A 286 5.29 -16.71 -12.79
N LEU A 287 6.07 -17.68 -12.29
CA LEU A 287 7.20 -17.41 -11.40
C LEU A 287 8.18 -16.38 -12.00
N GLY A 288 8.46 -16.46 -13.30
CA GLY A 288 9.31 -15.50 -14.00
C GLY A 288 8.78 -14.07 -13.91
N ALA A 289 7.45 -13.86 -13.93
CA ALA A 289 6.84 -12.55 -13.76
C ALA A 289 6.98 -12.05 -12.31
N VAL A 290 6.73 -12.91 -11.32
CA VAL A 290 6.95 -12.58 -9.89
C VAL A 290 8.41 -12.21 -9.63
N LEU A 291 9.35 -13.00 -10.17
CA LEU A 291 10.78 -12.76 -10.06
C LEU A 291 11.20 -11.45 -10.73
N ARG A 292 10.62 -11.10 -11.89
CA ARG A 292 10.85 -9.79 -12.53
C ARG A 292 10.39 -8.63 -11.66
N CYS A 293 9.23 -8.73 -11.02
CA CYS A 293 8.76 -7.72 -10.06
C CYS A 293 9.69 -7.61 -8.84
N ARG A 294 10.49 -8.66 -8.59
CA ARG A 294 11.50 -8.79 -7.55
C ARG A 294 12.93 -8.56 -8.03
N LEU A 295 13.16 -7.95 -9.19
CA LEU A 295 14.52 -7.79 -9.76
C LEU A 295 15.53 -7.13 -8.81
N ARG A 296 15.09 -6.20 -7.95
CA ARG A 296 15.95 -5.63 -6.89
C ARG A 296 16.30 -6.68 -5.82
N ALA A 297 15.34 -7.54 -5.49
CA ALA A 297 15.48 -8.60 -4.53
C ALA A 297 16.31 -9.78 -5.05
N LEU A 298 16.33 -10.05 -6.36
CA LEU A 298 17.21 -11.07 -6.96
C LEU A 298 18.70 -10.74 -6.76
N VAL A 299 19.07 -9.47 -6.93
CA VAL A 299 20.44 -9.00 -6.68
C VAL A 299 20.73 -8.93 -5.18
N GLU A 300 19.76 -8.51 -4.36
CA GLU A 300 19.91 -8.44 -2.90
C GLU A 300 19.80 -9.80 -2.18
N GLY A 301 19.23 -10.83 -2.82
CA GLY A 301 18.99 -12.16 -2.27
C GLY A 301 20.25 -13.00 -2.06
N ALA A 302 21.37 -12.56 -2.66
CA ALA A 302 22.72 -13.13 -2.65
C ALA A 302 22.88 -14.53 -3.25
N VAL A 303 21.90 -15.43 -3.04
CA VAL A 303 21.86 -16.80 -3.60
C VAL A 303 20.40 -17.14 -3.90
N ILE A 304 20.13 -17.81 -5.03
CA ILE A 304 18.82 -18.37 -5.39
C ILE A 304 18.99 -19.82 -5.87
N GLY A 305 18.13 -20.74 -5.41
CA GLY A 305 18.19 -22.14 -5.82
C GLY A 305 17.26 -23.03 -4.99
N SER A 306 17.49 -24.35 -4.98
CA SER A 306 16.77 -25.26 -4.09
C SER A 306 17.07 -24.97 -2.62
N GLN A 307 16.25 -25.47 -1.69
CA GLN A 307 16.52 -25.32 -0.26
C GLN A 307 17.91 -25.87 0.10
N ALA A 308 18.22 -27.09 -0.35
CA ALA A 308 19.49 -27.75 -0.11
C ALA A 308 20.68 -26.92 -0.64
N PHE A 309 20.57 -26.40 -1.86
CA PHE A 309 21.62 -25.57 -2.47
C PHE A 309 21.88 -24.28 -1.68
N VAL A 310 20.81 -23.59 -1.26
CA VAL A 310 20.92 -22.34 -0.50
C VAL A 310 21.49 -22.60 0.91
N GLU A 311 21.08 -23.69 1.55
CA GLU A 311 21.59 -24.09 2.87
C GLU A 311 23.04 -24.59 2.82
N GLU A 312 23.42 -25.29 1.76
CA GLU A 312 24.80 -25.70 1.49
C GLU A 312 25.71 -24.47 1.35
N LEU A 313 25.35 -23.51 0.50
CA LEU A 313 26.12 -22.27 0.34
C LEU A 313 26.13 -21.41 1.62
N SER A 314 25.03 -21.41 2.39
CA SER A 314 24.99 -20.77 3.71
C SER A 314 26.01 -21.38 4.69
N ARG A 315 26.20 -22.70 4.64
CA ARG A 315 27.21 -23.40 5.44
C ARG A 315 28.62 -23.13 4.94
N ALA A 316 28.85 -23.25 3.63
CA ALA A 316 30.16 -23.09 3.00
C ALA A 316 30.74 -21.69 3.22
N GLU A 317 29.92 -20.65 3.14
CA GLU A 317 30.40 -19.26 3.24
C GLU A 317 30.32 -18.69 4.67
N ARG A 318 30.01 -19.51 5.70
CA ARG A 318 29.66 -19.05 7.06
C ARG A 318 30.55 -17.96 7.64
N GLU A 319 31.86 -18.04 7.40
CA GLU A 319 32.86 -17.07 7.85
C GLU A 319 32.68 -15.70 7.18
N ARG A 320 32.47 -15.68 5.86
CA ARG A 320 32.21 -14.47 5.06
C ARG A 320 30.95 -13.72 5.52
N TRP A 321 30.03 -14.43 6.18
CA TRP A 321 28.74 -13.90 6.62
C TRP A 321 28.69 -13.51 8.11
N GLY A 322 29.84 -13.46 8.79
CA GLY A 322 29.97 -12.90 10.13
C GLY A 322 29.73 -13.89 11.28
N GLY A 323 29.85 -15.21 11.02
CA GLY A 323 30.09 -16.27 12.01
C GLY A 323 29.00 -16.58 13.06
N LYS A 324 28.08 -15.64 13.35
CA LYS A 324 27.24 -15.69 14.55
C LYS A 324 25.86 -16.36 14.38
N ARG A 325 25.38 -16.61 13.15
CA ARG A 325 24.13 -17.38 12.90
C ARG A 325 24.05 -17.91 11.47
N GLN A 326 23.83 -19.21 11.29
CA GLN A 326 23.56 -19.80 9.98
C GLN A 326 22.27 -19.20 9.42
N LYS A 327 22.33 -18.64 8.20
CA LYS A 327 21.14 -18.10 7.55
C LYS A 327 20.35 -19.25 6.94
N GLN A 328 19.11 -19.43 7.36
CA GLN A 328 18.23 -20.42 6.77
C GLN A 328 17.73 -19.96 5.40
N ALA A 329 17.59 -20.94 4.50
CA ALA A 329 16.94 -20.76 3.21
C ALA A 329 15.53 -20.19 3.40
N ARG A 330 15.20 -19.14 2.65
CA ARG A 330 13.89 -18.48 2.71
C ARG A 330 13.13 -18.70 1.41
N PRO A 331 11.89 -19.20 1.44
CA PRO A 331 11.14 -19.48 0.21
C PRO A 331 10.84 -18.20 -0.56
N VAL A 332 10.91 -18.28 -1.89
CA VAL A 332 10.44 -17.24 -2.80
C VAL A 332 8.91 -17.30 -2.84
N ASN A 333 8.26 -16.56 -1.94
CA ASN A 333 6.80 -16.60 -1.78
C ASN A 333 6.04 -16.08 -3.02
N GLY A 334 4.92 -16.69 -3.41
CA GLY A 334 3.96 -16.09 -4.36
C GLY A 334 3.74 -16.79 -5.70
N SER A 335 4.37 -17.93 -5.97
CA SER A 335 4.20 -18.68 -7.23
C SER A 335 4.04 -20.20 -7.06
N GLY A 336 4.18 -20.73 -5.84
CA GLY A 336 4.26 -22.17 -5.60
C GLY A 336 5.60 -22.82 -5.98
N SER A 337 6.64 -22.02 -6.27
CA SER A 337 7.97 -22.52 -6.60
C SER A 337 8.73 -23.09 -5.41
N LYS A 338 9.47 -24.20 -5.60
CA LYS A 338 10.46 -24.76 -4.64
C LYS A 338 11.80 -24.00 -4.64
N LEU A 339 11.77 -22.68 -4.86
CA LEU A 339 12.97 -21.83 -4.87
C LEU A 339 13.12 -21.11 -3.54
N PHE A 340 14.37 -21.01 -3.09
CA PHE A 340 14.80 -20.40 -1.85
C PHE A 340 15.87 -19.35 -2.10
N THR A 341 16.03 -18.43 -1.15
CA THR A 341 17.03 -17.36 -1.16
C THR A 341 17.67 -17.19 0.21
N LEU A 342 18.92 -16.70 0.25
CA LEU A 342 19.69 -16.59 1.50
C LEU A 342 19.32 -15.34 2.33
N ARG A 343 18.90 -14.26 1.67
CA ARG A 343 18.35 -13.04 2.29
C ARG A 343 16.89 -12.89 1.92
N ALA A 344 16.09 -12.33 2.84
CA ALA A 344 14.70 -12.00 2.49
C ALA A 344 14.68 -11.01 1.33
N LEU A 345 13.88 -11.35 0.33
CA LEU A 345 13.49 -10.47 -0.75
C LEU A 345 12.64 -9.36 -0.12
N ARG A 346 13.21 -8.17 0.09
CA ARG A 346 12.52 -7.00 0.65
C ARG A 346 11.81 -6.20 -0.43
#